data_AF-A0A6B3CQ23-F1
#
_entry.id   AF-A0A6B3CQ23-F1
#
_cell.length_a   1.000
_cell.length_b   1.000
_cell.length_c   1.000
_cell.angle_alpha   90.00
_cell.angle_beta   90.00
_cell.angle_gamma   90.00
#
_symmetry.space_group_name_H-M   'P 1'
#
loop_
_entity.id
_entity.type
_entity.pdbx_description
1 polymer ?
#
loop_
_entity_poly.entity_id
_entity_poly.type
_entity_poly.pdbx_seq_one_letter_code
_entity_poly.pdbx_strand_id
1 'polypeptide(L)' 'GGYVAPSVVNAALDCLTKATNCGSFKLSKTYPDLRGAMTWSTNWDATAGNAWSSAVGAHVHALP' A
#
# COMPACT_ATOMS: atom_id res chain seq x y z
N GLY A 1 15.78 2.77 -9.72
CA GLY A 1 15.29 2.72 -8.33
C GLY A 1 13.83 3.17 -8.32
N GLY A 2 13.01 2.58 -7.47
CA GLY A 2 11.58 2.91 -7.33
C GLY A 2 11.00 2.45 -5.98
N TYR A 3 11.89 2.14 -5.03
CA TYR A 3 11.48 1.78 -3.67
C TYR A 3 10.78 2.97 -3.01
N VAL A 4 9.70 2.67 -2.30
CA VAL A 4 9.00 3.60 -1.43
C VAL A 4 8.80 2.96 -0.07
N ALA A 5 8.76 3.76 0.99
CA ALA A 5 8.46 3.26 2.32
C ALA A 5 7.05 2.63 2.37
N PRO A 6 6.81 1.61 3.21
CA PRO A 6 5.48 0.99 3.36
C PRO A 6 4.35 1.98 3.64
N SER A 7 4.63 3.07 4.36
CA SER A 7 3.68 4.15 4.62
C SER A 7 3.16 4.83 3.36
N VAL A 8 3.98 4.95 2.31
CA VAL A 8 3.57 5.52 1.02
C VAL A 8 2.63 4.57 0.28
N VAL A 9 2.87 3.25 0.35
CA VAL A 9 1.96 2.25 -0.22
C VAL A 9 0.60 2.30 0.48
N ASN A 10 0.59 2.35 1.82
CA ASN A 10 -0.64 2.43 2.60
C ASN A 10 -1.42 3.72 2.31
N ALA A 11 -0.73 4.87 2.21
CA ALA A 11 -1.35 6.13 1.84
C ALA A 11 -1.97 6.10 0.43
N ALA A 12 -1.30 5.45 -0.53
CA ALA A 12 -1.86 5.27 -1.86
C ALA A 12 -3.10 4.37 -1.85
N LEU A 13 -3.08 3.26 -1.10
CA LEU A 13 -4.24 2.38 -0.93
C LEU A 13 -5.42 3.12 -0.30
N ASP A 14 -5.18 3.93 0.73
CA ASP A 14 -6.21 4.76 1.37
C ASP A 14 -6.77 5.81 0.40
N CYS A 15 -5.92 6.43 -0.41
CA CYS A 15 -6.38 7.43 -1.36
C CYS A 15 -7.30 6.80 -2.41
N LEU A 16 -6.95 5.62 -2.91
CA LEU A 16 -7.75 4.91 -3.90
C LEU A 16 -9.05 4.36 -3.30
N THR A 17 -9.02 3.78 -2.10
CA THR A 17 -10.17 3.06 -1.50
C THR A 17 -11.10 3.96 -0.68
N LYS A 18 -10.56 5.01 -0.05
CA LYS A 18 -11.26 5.86 0.93
C LYS A 18 -11.15 7.36 0.65
N ALA A 19 -10.40 7.78 -0.38
CA ALA A 19 -10.12 9.19 -0.69
C ALA A 19 -9.44 9.98 0.45
N THR A 20 -8.71 9.28 1.32
CA THR A 20 -7.91 9.83 2.42
C THR A 20 -6.42 9.64 2.16
N ASN A 21 -5.54 10.41 2.83
CA ASN A 21 -4.08 10.30 2.66
C ASN A 21 -3.59 10.49 1.21
N CYS A 22 -4.35 11.19 0.38
CA CYS A 22 -3.97 11.51 -0.99
C CYS A 22 -2.84 12.55 -1.05
N GLY A 23 -1.97 12.40 -2.06
CA GLY A 23 -1.06 13.47 -2.47
C GLY A 23 -1.79 14.55 -3.29
N SER A 24 -1.06 15.21 -4.19
CA SER A 24 -1.63 16.21 -5.11
C SER A 24 -2.59 15.60 -6.14
N PHE A 25 -2.38 14.33 -6.49
CA PHE A 25 -3.28 13.60 -7.38
C PHE A 25 -4.41 12.96 -6.57
N LYS A 26 -5.65 13.39 -6.84
CA LYS A 26 -6.86 12.87 -6.20
C LYS A 26 -7.86 12.44 -7.26
N LEU A 27 -8.34 11.21 -7.15
CA LEU A 27 -9.38 10.67 -8.03
C LEU A 27 -10.74 11.25 -7.69
N SER A 28 -11.61 11.36 -8.68
CA SER A 28 -13.00 11.83 -8.52
C SER A 28 -13.93 10.79 -7.87
N LYS A 29 -13.50 9.53 -7.80
CA LYS A 29 -14.23 8.43 -7.16
C LYS A 29 -13.28 7.52 -6.39
N THR A 30 -13.82 6.84 -5.38
CA THR A 30 -13.13 5.78 -4.65
C THR A 30 -13.32 4.42 -5.31
N TYR A 31 -12.42 3.49 -4.99
CA TYR A 31 -12.39 2.11 -5.46
C TYR A 31 -12.25 1.18 -4.26
N PRO A 32 -13.33 0.94 -3.48
CA PRO A 32 -13.27 0.13 -2.26
C PRO A 32 -12.75 -1.29 -2.52
N ASP A 33 -13.14 -1.90 -3.64
CA ASP A 33 -12.77 -3.27 -4.02
C ASP A 33 -11.34 -3.40 -4.62
N LEU A 34 -10.47 -2.41 -4.39
CA LEU A 34 -9.08 -2.48 -4.86
C LEU A 34 -8.37 -3.69 -4.24
N ARG A 35 -7.82 -4.56 -5.09
CA ARG A 35 -7.33 -5.87 -4.67
C ARG A 35 -6.19 -5.87 -3.64
N GLY A 36 -5.29 -4.90 -3.68
CA GLY A 36 -4.17 -4.81 -2.74
C GLY A 36 -2.85 -4.38 -3.39
N ALA A 37 -1.74 -4.89 -2.88
CA ALA A 37 -0.39 -4.53 -3.27
C ALA A 37 0.46 -5.76 -3.61
N MET A 38 1.53 -5.55 -4.37
CA MET A 38 2.52 -6.57 -4.73
C MET A 38 3.92 -5.98 -4.55
N THR A 39 4.86 -6.81 -4.11
CA THR A 39 6.27 -6.43 -3.98
C THR A 39 7.18 -7.46 -4.65
N TRP A 40 8.31 -7.00 -5.16
CA TRP A 40 9.40 -7.86 -5.60
C TRP A 40 10.56 -7.74 -4.61
N SER A 41 10.93 -8.78 -3.88
CA SER A 41 10.38 -10.13 -3.79
C SER A 41 10.24 -10.54 -2.33
N THR A 42 9.69 -11.72 -2.07
CA THR A 42 9.65 -12.29 -0.72
C THR A 42 11.05 -12.47 -0.12
N ASN A 43 12.07 -12.81 -0.92
CA ASN A 43 13.44 -12.93 -0.45
C ASN A 43 14.02 -11.60 0.05
N TRP A 44 13.76 -10.52 -0.69
CA TRP A 44 14.21 -9.18 -0.31
C TRP A 44 13.46 -8.66 0.91
N ASP A 45 12.16 -8.91 1.00
CA ASP A 45 11.37 -8.57 2.18
C ASP A 45 11.89 -9.31 3.43
N ALA A 46 12.15 -10.62 3.32
CA ALA A 46 12.74 -11.41 4.40
C ALA A 46 14.13 -10.90 4.83
N THR A 47 14.97 -10.51 3.86
CA THR A 47 16.29 -9.93 4.13
C THR A 47 16.17 -8.59 4.87
N ALA A 48 15.09 -7.84 4.64
CA ALA A 48 14.75 -6.60 5.34
C ALA A 48 13.91 -6.80 6.61
N GLY A 49 13.84 -8.03 7.14
CA GLY A 49 13.12 -8.34 8.38
C GLY A 49 11.59 -8.36 8.25
N ASN A 50 11.07 -8.66 7.05
CA ASN A 50 9.63 -8.67 6.73
C ASN A 50 8.92 -7.32 6.98
N ALA A 51 9.66 -6.22 6.97
CA ALA A 51 9.13 -4.90 7.30
C ALA A 51 8.05 -4.45 6.31
N TRP A 52 8.15 -4.85 5.03
CA TRP A 52 7.17 -4.47 4.02
C TRP A 52 5.89 -5.30 4.15
N SER A 53 5.99 -6.63 4.18
CA SER A 53 4.80 -7.49 4.28
C SER A 53 4.05 -7.31 5.60
N SER A 54 4.76 -7.06 6.71
CA SER A 54 4.13 -6.82 8.01
C SER A 54 3.29 -5.55 8.01
N ALA A 55 3.78 -4.46 7.42
CA ALA A 55 3.09 -3.18 7.39
C ALA A 55 2.02 -3.09 6.28
N VAL A 56 2.37 -3.47 5.05
CA VAL A 56 1.45 -3.39 3.90
C VAL A 56 0.42 -4.51 3.94
N GLY A 57 0.82 -5.72 4.32
CA GLY A 57 -0.09 -6.85 4.45
C GLY A 57 -1.18 -6.60 5.49
N ALA A 58 -0.82 -6.09 6.68
CA ALA A 58 -1.82 -5.72 7.69
C ALA A 58 -2.81 -4.66 7.16
N HIS A 59 -2.31 -3.66 6.41
CA HIS A 59 -3.16 -2.60 5.84
C HIS A 59 -4.10 -3.13 4.75
N VAL A 60 -3.59 -3.96 3.83
CA VAL A 60 -4.39 -4.55 2.74
C VAL A 60 -5.52 -5.43 3.30
N HIS A 61 -5.26 -6.23 4.33
CA HIS A 61 -6.31 -7.07 4.95
C HIS A 61 -7.36 -6.26 5.75
N ALA A 62 -7.08 -4.99 6.04
CA ALA A 62 -7.98 -4.08 6.74
C ALA A 62 -8.63 -3.05 5.80
N LEU A 63 -8.53 -3.26 4.48
CA LEU A 63 -9.29 -2.49 3.49
C LEU A 63 -10.81 -2.76 3.64
N PRO A 64 -11.65 -1.78 3.27
CA PRO A 64 -13.09 -1.82 3.50
C PRO A 64 -13.80 -2.87 2.64
#